data_AF-A0A2U1NXZ1-F1
#
_entry.id   AF-A0A2U1NXZ1-F1
#
_cell.length_a   1.000
_cell.length_b   1.000
_cell.length_c   1.000
_cell.angle_alpha   90.00
_cell.angle_beta   90.00
_cell.angle_gamma   90.00
#
_symmetry.space_group_name_H-M   'P 1'
#
loop_
_entity.id
_entity.type
_entity.pdbx_description
1 polymer ?
#
loop_
_entity_poly.entity_id
_entity_poly.type
_entity_poly.pdbx_seq_one_letter_code
_entity_poly.pdbx_strand_id
1 'polypeptide(L)'
;MGEDGKKGWVKSIIRDEKPDVIGIQETKCGIVDEYWVEALWGGKGFGFSQLPANGNSGGILLIWDTRIFTCKEAMGDERFIAVKGEWKGIIGEVFLIELTSKCQRNDRVQ
;
A
#
# COMPACT_ATOMS: atom_id res chain seq x y z
N MET A 1 20.86 3.27 -10.20
CA MET A 1 19.74 2.40 -10.63
C MET A 1 18.53 3.28 -10.87
N GLY A 2 18.07 3.40 -12.12
CA GLY A 2 16.92 4.24 -12.47
C GLY A 2 15.62 3.75 -11.83
N GLU A 3 14.56 4.55 -11.90
CA GLU A 3 13.23 4.26 -11.31
C GLU A 3 12.67 2.90 -11.78
N ASP A 4 12.93 2.52 -13.03
CA ASP A 4 12.54 1.21 -13.59
C ASP A 4 13.23 0.03 -12.89
N GLY A 5 14.47 0.21 -12.43
CA GLY A 5 15.20 -0.83 -11.71
C GLY A 5 14.60 -1.15 -10.34
N LYS A 6 14.09 -0.14 -9.63
CA LYS A 6 13.44 -0.32 -8.33
C LYS A 6 12.10 -1.04 -8.47
N LYS A 7 11.26 -0.62 -9.42
CA LYS A 7 9.99 -1.29 -9.72
C LYS A 7 10.23 -2.75 -10.13
N GLY A 8 11.21 -3.01 -11.00
CA GLY A 8 11.58 -4.37 -11.41
C GLY A 8 12.02 -5.25 -10.23
N TRP A 9 12.78 -4.68 -9.30
CA TRP A 9 13.23 -5.39 -8.09
C TRP A 9 12.08 -5.71 -7.13
N VAL A 10 11.16 -4.77 -6.90
CA VAL A 10 9.95 -5.05 -6.09
C VAL A 10 9.13 -6.14 -6.75
N LYS A 11 8.91 -6.08 -8.08
CA LYS A 11 8.20 -7.13 -8.81
C LYS A 11 8.86 -8.51 -8.67
N SER A 12 10.19 -8.60 -8.69
CA SER A 12 10.86 -9.89 -8.48
C SER A 12 10.60 -10.44 -7.09
N ILE A 13 10.65 -9.60 -6.05
CA ILE A 13 10.35 -10.04 -4.67
C ILE A 13 8.91 -10.55 -4.58
N ILE A 14 7.94 -9.83 -5.14
CA ILE A 14 6.53 -10.24 -5.12
C ILE A 14 6.34 -11.60 -5.79
N ARG A 15 6.96 -11.78 -6.96
CA ARG A 15 6.89 -13.03 -7.72
C ARG A 15 7.54 -14.20 -6.98
N ASP A 16 8.67 -13.96 -6.35
CA ASP A 16 9.52 -15.00 -5.77
C ASP A 16 9.02 -15.40 -4.37
N GLU A 17 8.61 -14.42 -3.53
CA GLU A 17 8.13 -14.64 -2.16
C GLU A 17 6.62 -14.92 -2.06
N LYS A 18 5.83 -14.48 -3.05
CA LYS A 18 4.36 -14.65 -3.09
C LYS A 18 3.65 -14.25 -1.78
N PRO A 19 3.86 -13.02 -1.29
CA PRO A 19 3.29 -12.58 -0.03
C PRO A 19 1.76 -12.46 -0.11
N ASP A 20 1.07 -12.70 1.01
CA ASP A 20 -0.38 -12.49 1.12
C ASP A 20 -0.74 -11.00 1.27
N VAL A 21 0.17 -10.20 1.86
CA VAL A 21 0.02 -8.75 2.10
C VAL A 21 1.37 -8.06 1.90
N ILE A 22 1.35 -6.87 1.30
CA ILE A 22 2.53 -6.01 1.14
C ILE A 22 2.17 -4.57 1.51
N GLY A 23 2.98 -3.97 2.38
CA GLY A 23 3.05 -2.52 2.59
C GLY A 23 4.24 -1.93 1.85
N ILE A 24 4.02 -0.88 1.06
CA ILE A 24 5.06 -0.12 0.37
C ILE A 24 5.00 1.32 0.84
N GLN A 25 6.12 1.81 1.36
CA GLN A 25 6.29 3.18 1.82
C GLN A 25 7.15 4.00 0.84
N GLU A 26 7.10 5.33 1.01
CA GLU A 26 7.87 6.31 0.23
C GLU A 26 7.62 6.25 -1.28
N THR A 27 6.38 5.96 -1.71
CA THR A 27 6.07 6.00 -3.15
C THR A 27 6.11 7.45 -3.64
N LYS A 28 7.03 7.75 -4.57
CA LYS A 28 7.06 9.03 -5.31
C LYS A 28 6.04 9.10 -6.45
N CYS A 29 5.35 7.99 -6.73
CA CYS A 29 4.18 8.00 -7.60
C CYS A 29 3.06 8.77 -6.89
N GLY A 30 2.33 9.60 -7.65
CA GLY A 30 1.13 10.27 -7.19
C GLY A 30 0.00 9.27 -6.91
N ILE A 31 -1.22 9.54 -7.38
CA ILE A 31 -2.31 8.57 -7.28
C ILE A 31 -1.90 7.29 -8.04
N VAL A 32 -1.87 6.17 -7.32
CA VAL A 32 -1.67 4.84 -7.90
C VAL A 32 -3.04 4.33 -8.37
N ASP A 33 -3.13 3.98 -9.65
CA ASP A 33 -4.34 3.38 -10.21
C ASP A 33 -4.28 1.84 -10.16
N GLU A 34 -5.43 1.21 -10.41
CA GLU A 34 -5.56 -0.25 -10.39
C GLU A 34 -4.60 -0.93 -11.38
N TYR A 35 -4.38 -0.34 -12.56
CA TYR A 35 -3.47 -0.89 -13.58
C TYR A 35 -2.02 -0.95 -13.08
N TRP A 36 -1.58 0.10 -12.38
CA TRP A 36 -0.25 0.15 -11.79
C TRP A 36 -0.09 -0.91 -10.70
N VAL A 37 -1.11 -1.09 -9.85
CA VAL A 37 -1.10 -2.14 -8.80
C VAL A 37 -1.13 -3.53 -9.43
N GLU A 38 -1.97 -3.77 -10.45
CA GLU A 38 -2.03 -5.04 -11.17
C GLU A 38 -0.67 -5.40 -11.78
N ALA A 39 -0.02 -4.43 -12.42
CA ALA A 39 1.30 -4.61 -13.01
C ALA A 39 2.39 -4.91 -11.97
N LEU A 40 2.25 -4.40 -10.74
CA LEU A 40 3.16 -4.65 -9.63
C LEU A 40 2.90 -6.02 -8.98
N TRP A 41 1.63 -6.34 -8.73
CA TRP A 41 1.17 -7.60 -8.13
C TRP A 41 1.41 -8.81 -9.03
N GLY A 42 1.37 -8.61 -10.35
CA GLY A 42 1.58 -9.65 -11.35
C GLY A 42 0.29 -10.32 -11.84
N GLY A 43 -0.86 -9.65 -11.68
CA GLY A 43 -2.15 -10.12 -12.19
C GLY A 43 -3.32 -9.67 -11.32
N LYS A 44 -4.50 -10.27 -11.57
CA LYS A 44 -5.74 -10.02 -10.80
C LYS A 44 -5.75 -10.75 -9.46
N GLY A 45 -6.78 -10.47 -8.65
CA GLY A 45 -6.97 -11.12 -7.34
C GLY A 45 -6.28 -10.38 -6.19
N PHE A 46 -6.10 -9.08 -6.33
CA PHE A 46 -5.61 -8.20 -5.27
C PHE A 46 -6.68 -7.20 -4.85
N GLY A 47 -6.62 -6.76 -3.61
CA GLY A 47 -7.21 -5.52 -3.15
C GLY A 47 -6.10 -4.56 -2.73
N PHE A 48 -6.39 -3.26 -2.72
CA PHE A 48 -5.41 -2.29 -2.28
C PHE A 48 -6.07 -1.08 -1.60
N SER A 49 -5.30 -0.40 -0.78
CA SER A 49 -5.62 0.92 -0.24
C SER A 49 -4.37 1.78 -0.29
N GLN A 50 -4.54 3.08 -0.52
CA GLN A 50 -3.42 4.00 -0.68
C GLN A 50 -3.65 5.31 0.04
N LEU A 51 -2.53 5.92 0.40
CA LEU A 51 -2.42 7.29 0.84
C LEU A 51 -1.48 7.97 -0.15
N PRO A 52 -2.01 8.77 -1.08
CA PRO A 52 -1.18 9.36 -2.13
C PRO A 52 -0.10 10.29 -1.54
N ALA A 53 1.00 10.41 -2.28
CA ALA A 53 2.03 11.39 -1.97
C ALA A 53 1.43 12.81 -2.10
N ASN A 54 1.72 13.68 -1.12
CA ASN A 54 1.35 15.09 -1.17
C ASN A 54 2.61 15.95 -0.96
N GLY A 55 2.99 16.73 -1.98
CA GLY A 55 4.24 17.49 -2.00
C GLY A 55 5.48 16.60 -1.91
N ASN A 56 6.37 16.91 -0.96
CA ASN A 56 7.60 16.12 -0.71
C ASN A 56 7.38 14.90 0.18
N SER A 57 6.15 14.68 0.65
CA SER A 57 5.81 13.55 1.51
C SER A 57 5.46 12.34 0.66
N GLY A 58 6.24 11.26 0.76
CA GLY A 58 5.98 10.01 0.05
C GLY A 58 4.60 9.42 0.39
N GLY A 59 4.09 8.59 -0.53
CA GLY A 59 2.83 7.86 -0.34
C GLY A 59 3.01 6.52 0.38
N ILE A 60 1.89 5.93 0.76
CA ILE A 60 1.77 4.57 1.29
C ILE A 60 0.85 3.78 0.36
N LEU A 61 1.22 2.54 0.06
CA LEU A 61 0.40 1.59 -0.68
C LEU A 61 0.35 0.26 0.09
N LEU A 62 -0.85 -0.18 0.43
CA LEU A 62 -1.10 -1.49 1.02
C LEU A 62 -1.84 -2.36 0.00
N ILE A 63 -1.31 -3.54 -0.29
CA ILE A 63 -1.87 -4.50 -1.26
C ILE A 63 -2.06 -5.84 -0.54
N TRP A 64 -3.13 -6.57 -0.84
CA TRP A 64 -3.39 -7.89 -0.28
C TRP A 64 -4.02 -8.85 -1.30
N ASP A 65 -3.85 -10.15 -1.10
CA ASP A 65 -4.53 -11.20 -1.85
C ASP A 65 -6.00 -11.32 -1.39
N THR A 66 -6.95 -11.17 -2.32
CA THR A 66 -8.39 -11.23 -2.00
C THR A 66 -8.89 -12.63 -1.65
N ARG A 67 -8.09 -13.67 -1.91
CA ARG A 67 -8.38 -15.06 -1.50
C ARG A 67 -8.06 -15.30 -0.03
N ILE A 68 -7.25 -14.44 0.58
CA ILE A 68 -6.76 -14.55 1.96
C ILE A 68 -7.39 -13.47 2.84
N PHE A 69 -7.51 -12.24 2.36
CA PHE A 69 -8.08 -11.14 3.12
C PHE A 69 -9.20 -10.43 2.35
N THR A 70 -10.37 -10.30 2.99
CA THR A 70 -11.50 -9.54 2.45
C THR A 70 -11.65 -8.24 3.22
N CYS A 71 -11.34 -7.12 2.56
CA CYS A 71 -11.54 -5.78 3.11
C CYS A 71 -13.04 -5.48 3.26
N LYS A 72 -13.43 -5.01 4.44
CA LYS A 72 -14.78 -4.50 4.74
C LYS A 72 -14.81 -2.98 4.83
N GLU A 73 -13.77 -2.40 5.42
CA GLU A 73 -13.68 -0.97 5.67
C GLU A 73 -12.22 -0.52 5.55
N ALA A 74 -12.00 0.60 4.89
CA ALA A 74 -10.70 1.25 4.83
C ALA A 74 -10.83 2.64 5.48
N MET A 75 -9.89 2.96 6.36
CA MET A 75 -9.82 4.21 7.09
C MET A 75 -8.38 4.70 7.14
N GLY A 76 -8.19 6.00 7.30
CA GLY A 76 -6.85 6.56 7.33
C GLY A 76 -6.88 8.08 7.25
N ASP A 77 -5.74 8.67 7.52
CA ASP A 77 -5.49 10.11 7.39
C ASP A 77 -4.10 10.33 6.77
N GLU A 78 -3.54 11.53 6.92
CA GLU A 78 -2.21 11.83 6.38
C GLU A 78 -1.06 11.00 6.98
N ARG A 79 -1.29 10.28 8.08
CA ARG A 79 -0.26 9.59 8.88
C ARG A 79 -0.37 8.07 8.83
N PHE A 80 -1.51 7.52 8.43
CA PHE A 80 -1.70 6.07 8.39
C PHE A 80 -2.79 5.64 7.42
N ILE A 81 -2.70 4.36 7.03
CA ILE A 81 -3.80 3.61 6.43
C ILE A 81 -4.10 2.43 7.34
N ALA A 82 -5.37 2.20 7.61
CA ALA A 82 -5.86 1.00 8.27
C ALA A 82 -6.95 0.36 7.41
N VAL A 83 -6.84 -0.94 7.20
CA VAL A 83 -7.85 -1.73 6.50
C VAL A 83 -8.36 -2.80 7.43
N LYS A 84 -9.66 -2.75 7.68
CA LYS A 84 -10.41 -3.69 8.50
C LYS A 84 -11.07 -4.73 7.62
N GLY A 85 -10.96 -6.00 7.99
CA GLY A 85 -11.52 -7.07 7.19
C GLY A 85 -11.53 -8.43 7.88
N GLU A 86 -11.76 -9.46 7.08
CA GLU A 86 -11.73 -10.86 7.49
C GLU A 86 -10.52 -11.54 6.88
N TRP A 87 -9.79 -12.29 7.71
CA TRP A 87 -8.69 -13.13 7.26
C TRP A 87 -9.14 -14.60 7.20
N LYS A 88 -8.86 -15.26 6.08
CA LYS A 88 -9.26 -16.65 5.85
C LYS A 88 -8.70 -17.57 6.94
N GLY A 89 -9.60 -18.22 7.67
CA GLY A 89 -9.24 -19.15 8.74
C GLY A 89 -9.02 -18.50 10.10
N ILE A 90 -9.17 -17.18 10.23
CA ILE A 90 -9.18 -16.48 11.52
C ILE A 90 -10.61 -16.11 11.86
N ILE A 91 -11.03 -16.45 13.09
CA ILE A 91 -12.33 -16.05 13.62
C ILE A 91 -12.19 -14.65 14.21
N GLY A 92 -12.94 -13.69 13.68
CA GLY A 92 -12.93 -12.30 14.12
C GLY A 92 -12.43 -11.34 13.04
N GLU A 93 -12.38 -10.06 13.40
CA GLU A 93 -11.95 -8.99 12.50
C GLU A 93 -10.44 -8.77 12.62
N VAL A 94 -9.77 -8.62 11.48
CA VAL A 94 -8.34 -8.33 11.38
C VAL A 94 -8.15 -6.93 10.84
N PHE A 95 -7.18 -6.20 11.41
CA PHE A 95 -6.79 -4.86 11.00
C PHE A 95 -5.37 -4.90 10.45
N LEU A 96 -5.20 -4.49 9.20
CA LEU A 96 -3.90 -4.24 8.59
C LEU A 96 -3.63 -2.75 8.69
N ILE A 97 -2.56 -2.34 9.38
CA ILE A 97 -2.26 -0.93 9.65
C ILE A 97 -0.84 -0.61 9.18
N GLU A 98 -0.72 0.42 8.36
CA GLU A 98 0.54 0.94 7.85
C GLU A 98 0.71 2.41 8.28
N LEU A 99 1.83 2.73 8.92
CA LEU A 99 2.12 4.05 9.50
C LEU A 99 3.20 4.77 8.67
N THR A 100 3.09 6.09 8.53
CA THR A 100 4.16 6.92 7.96
C THR A 100 4.68 7.95 8.95
N SER A 101 5.99 8.20 8.90
CA SER A 101 6.66 9.20 9.70
C SER A 101 6.63 10.60 9.07
N LYS A 102 5.61 10.94 8.25
CA LYS A 102 5.51 12.27 7.60
C LYS A 102 5.80 13.38 8.62
N CYS A 103 6.91 14.06 8.44
CA CYS A 103 7.28 15.20 9.27
C CYS A 103 6.48 16.40 8.77
N GLN A 104 5.47 16.84 9.51
CA GLN A 104 4.76 18.09 9.21
C GLN A 104 5.77 19.25 9.33
N ARG A 105 6.32 19.72 8.20
CA ARG A 105 6.85 21.08 8.17
C ARG A 105 5.66 22.00 8.32
N ASN A 106 5.60 22.64 9.48
CA ASN A 106 4.66 23.70 9.76
C ASN A 106 5.00 24.87 8.84
N ASP A 107 4.34 24.96 7.68
CA ASP A 107 4.37 26.19 6.89
C ASP A 107 3.54 27.24 7.63
N ARG A 108 4.15 27.82 8.69
CA ARG A 108 3.73 29.12 9.21
C ARG A 108 4.01 30.14 8.11
N VAL A 109 3.00 30.42 7.30
CA VAL A 109 2.98 31.61 6.46
C VAL A 109 2.91 32.82 7.42
N GLN A 110 3.88 33.72 7.29
CA GLN A 110 3.84 35.07 7.87
C GLN A 110 2.84 35.95 7.13
#